data_AF-A0A7S0ET24-F1
#
_entry.id   AF-A0A7S0ET24-F1
#
_cell.length_a   1.000
_cell.length_b   1.000
_cell.length_c   1.000
_cell.angle_alpha   90.00
_cell.angle_beta   90.00
_cell.angle_gamma   90.00
#
_symmetry.space_group_name_H-M   'P 1'
#
loop_
_entity.id
_entity.type
_entity.pdbx_description
1 polymer ?
#
loop_
_entity_poly.entity_id
_entity_poly.type
_entity_poly.pdbx_seq_one_letter_code
_entity_poly.pdbx_strand_id
1 'polypeptide(L)'
;GAGMWRDPNHALGDGSLAGLRFIAESPPHVLTLVATDDGVDWYTLHGSCSGVGMTTITIDFAPKGGPSEPLSGTWGSTEAGGATITWPDGNVWPMASAPTAAWQRPTPLDDHQGLFTDASLRADGFAGTRILAEFP
;
A
#
# COMPACT_ATOMS: atom_id res chain seq x y z
N GLY A 1 -1.83 -7.82 8.58
CA GLY A 1 -1.93 -6.54 9.30
C GLY A 1 -2.33 -5.45 8.32
N ALA A 2 -3.11 -4.47 8.77
CA ALA A 2 -3.41 -3.28 8.00
C ALA A 2 -2.27 -2.26 8.08
N GLY A 3 -2.08 -1.43 7.06
CA GLY A 3 -1.03 -0.42 7.04
C GLY A 3 -0.70 0.12 5.66
N MET A 4 0.31 0.98 5.60
CA MET A 4 0.84 1.56 4.37
C MET A 4 2.21 0.98 4.06
N TRP A 5 2.46 0.68 2.79
CA TRP A 5 3.68 0.06 2.29
C TRP A 5 4.18 0.79 1.06
N ARG A 6 5.47 0.63 0.78
CA ARG A 6 6.10 1.08 -0.46
C ARG A 6 6.55 -0.13 -1.25
N ASP A 7 6.26 -0.14 -2.53
CA ASP A 7 6.83 -1.07 -3.50
C ASP A 7 8.07 -0.44 -4.14
N PRO A 8 9.29 -0.90 -3.82
CA PRO A 8 10.52 -0.31 -4.35
C PRO A 8 10.64 -0.40 -5.88
N ASN A 9 9.96 -1.37 -6.53
CA ASN A 9 9.98 -1.49 -7.99
C ASN A 9 9.22 -0.35 -8.69
N HIS A 10 8.40 0.38 -7.94
CA HIS A 10 7.51 1.43 -8.44
C HIS A 10 7.74 2.79 -7.76
N ALA A 11 8.47 2.84 -6.65
CA ALA A 11 8.68 4.07 -5.89
C ALA A 11 9.61 5.05 -6.63
N LEU A 12 9.18 6.30 -6.77
CA LEU A 12 9.92 7.37 -7.46
C LEU A 12 10.56 8.42 -6.51
N GLY A 13 10.70 8.10 -5.22
CA GLY A 13 11.35 8.97 -4.22
C GLY A 13 10.39 9.60 -3.19
N ASP A 14 10.94 10.41 -2.27
CA ASP A 14 10.16 11.02 -1.19
C ASP A 14 9.12 12.01 -1.73
N GLY A 15 7.91 11.98 -1.15
CA GLY A 15 6.78 12.79 -1.61
C GLY A 15 6.05 12.26 -2.86
N SER A 16 6.60 11.32 -3.64
CA SER A 16 5.87 10.69 -4.75
C SER A 16 4.84 9.68 -4.24
N LEU A 17 3.68 9.60 -4.90
CA LEU A 17 2.66 8.57 -4.63
C LEU A 17 2.93 7.23 -5.33
N ALA A 18 3.85 7.19 -6.29
CA ALA A 18 4.21 5.98 -7.01
C ALA A 18 4.67 4.85 -6.07
N GLY A 19 4.23 3.64 -6.36
CA GLY A 19 4.50 2.44 -5.54
C GLY A 19 3.84 2.44 -4.17
N LEU A 20 2.88 3.32 -3.87
CA LEU A 20 2.16 3.30 -2.60
C LEU A 20 1.17 2.13 -2.56
N ARG A 21 1.10 1.45 -1.42
CA ARG A 21 0.14 0.36 -1.15
C ARG A 21 -0.53 0.61 0.20
N PHE A 22 -1.85 0.74 0.22
CA PHE A 22 -2.63 0.81 1.46
C PHE A 22 -3.40 -0.48 1.63
N ILE A 23 -3.18 -1.20 2.72
CA ILE A 23 -3.83 -2.47 3.03
C ILE A 23 -4.75 -2.26 4.23
N ALA A 24 -6.04 -2.51 4.06
CA ALA A 24 -7.02 -2.59 5.12
C ALA A 24 -7.47 -4.04 5.33
N GLU A 25 -7.84 -4.37 6.56
CA GLU A 25 -8.41 -5.67 6.92
C GLU A 25 -9.85 -5.50 7.40
N SER A 26 -10.77 -6.25 6.80
CA SER A 26 -12.11 -6.49 7.31
C SER A 26 -12.15 -7.85 8.01
N PRO A 27 -12.72 -7.95 9.23
CA PRO A 27 -12.80 -9.21 9.93
C PRO A 27 -13.70 -10.25 9.22
N PRO A 28 -13.40 -11.56 9.33
CA PRO A 28 -12.09 -12.11 9.65
C PRO A 28 -11.22 -12.22 8.39
N HIS A 29 -10.05 -11.57 8.40
CA HIS A 29 -8.96 -11.82 7.44
C HIS A 29 -9.26 -11.56 5.96
N VAL A 30 -10.17 -10.64 5.65
CA VAL A 30 -10.40 -10.16 4.28
C VAL A 30 -9.59 -8.89 4.07
N LEU A 31 -8.69 -8.89 3.10
CA LEU A 31 -7.84 -7.74 2.80
C LEU A 31 -8.36 -6.98 1.58
N THR A 32 -8.30 -5.66 1.68
CA THR A 32 -8.45 -4.75 0.54
C THR A 32 -7.18 -3.93 0.42
N LEU A 33 -6.57 -3.96 -0.76
CA LEU A 33 -5.40 -3.17 -1.10
C LEU A 33 -5.83 -2.07 -2.07
N VAL A 34 -5.63 -0.80 -1.69
CA VAL A 34 -5.78 0.36 -2.57
C VAL A 34 -4.38 0.88 -2.87
N ALA A 35 -4.01 0.98 -4.15
CA ALA A 35 -2.64 1.24 -4.55
C ALA A 35 -2.52 1.95 -5.90
N THR A 36 -1.31 2.40 -6.20
CA THR A 36 -0.91 2.97 -7.49
C THR A 36 0.53 2.61 -7.80
N ASP A 37 0.81 2.27 -9.06
CA ASP A 37 2.16 1.94 -9.52
C ASP A 37 2.96 3.19 -9.91
N ASP A 38 2.31 4.22 -10.47
CA ASP A 38 2.94 5.43 -11.01
C ASP A 38 2.56 6.70 -10.23
N GLY A 39 1.65 6.59 -9.27
CA GLY A 39 1.10 7.70 -8.50
C GLY A 39 -0.16 8.31 -9.11
N VAL A 40 -0.47 7.98 -10.37
CA VAL A 40 -1.56 8.54 -11.19
C VAL A 40 -2.72 7.56 -11.24
N ASP A 41 -2.48 6.35 -11.71
CA ASP A 41 -3.49 5.32 -11.90
C ASP A 41 -3.68 4.52 -10.61
N TRP A 42 -4.88 4.56 -10.04
CA TRP A 42 -5.22 3.84 -8.82
C TRP A 42 -6.03 2.58 -9.10
N TYR A 43 -5.81 1.56 -8.29
CA TYR A 43 -6.50 0.28 -8.40
C TYR A 43 -6.79 -0.31 -7.02
N THR A 44 -7.81 -1.18 -6.96
CA THR A 44 -8.09 -2.01 -5.78
C THR A 44 -7.83 -3.47 -6.09
N LEU A 45 -7.18 -4.17 -5.16
CA LEU A 45 -7.01 -5.62 -5.16
C LEU A 45 -7.58 -6.22 -3.88
N HIS A 46 -7.87 -7.50 -3.94
CA HIS A 46 -8.41 -8.26 -2.81
C HIS A 46 -7.48 -9.38 -2.40
N GLY A 47 -7.61 -9.79 -1.15
CA GLY A 47 -6.79 -10.88 -0.61
C GLY A 47 -7.20 -11.32 0.78
N SER A 48 -6.30 -12.04 1.42
CA SER A 48 -6.50 -12.58 2.77
C SER A 48 -5.19 -12.68 3.55
N CYS A 49 -5.30 -12.84 4.87
CA CYS A 49 -4.17 -13.21 5.72
C CYS A 49 -4.38 -14.57 6.38
N SER A 50 -3.29 -15.28 6.65
CA SER A 50 -3.32 -16.62 7.24
C SER A 50 -2.00 -16.96 7.95
N GLY A 51 -1.87 -18.21 8.41
CA GLY A 51 -0.68 -18.71 9.09
C GLY A 51 -0.62 -18.35 10.58
N VAL A 52 0.36 -18.92 11.28
CA VAL A 52 0.58 -18.66 12.70
C VAL A 52 0.96 -17.18 12.89
N GLY A 53 0.23 -16.49 13.75
CA GLY A 53 0.43 -15.05 13.98
C GLY A 53 0.03 -14.16 12.80
N MET A 54 -0.76 -14.65 11.84
CA MET A 54 -1.17 -13.91 10.63
C MET A 54 0.01 -13.42 9.78
N THR A 55 1.06 -14.25 9.70
CA THR A 55 2.33 -13.93 9.04
C THR A 55 2.29 -14.08 7.52
N THR A 56 1.28 -14.76 6.97
CA THR A 56 1.11 -14.90 5.52
C THR A 56 0.07 -13.92 5.01
N ILE A 57 0.36 -13.23 3.92
CA ILE A 57 -0.56 -12.39 3.17
C ILE A 57 -0.67 -12.92 1.75
N THR A 58 -1.89 -13.06 1.25
CA THR A 58 -2.16 -13.47 -0.13
C THR A 58 -2.96 -12.39 -0.82
N ILE A 59 -2.50 -11.87 -1.95
CA ILE A 59 -3.18 -10.85 -2.76
C ILE A 59 -3.35 -11.37 -4.19
N ASP A 60 -4.54 -11.17 -4.75
CA ASP A 60 -4.79 -11.40 -6.18
C ASP A 60 -4.37 -10.16 -6.99
N PHE A 61 -3.36 -10.32 -7.83
CA PHE A 61 -2.84 -9.27 -8.71
C PHE A 61 -3.35 -9.38 -10.15
N ALA A 62 -4.13 -10.43 -10.49
CA ALA A 62 -4.63 -10.63 -11.84
C ALA A 62 -5.47 -9.45 -12.37
N PRO A 63 -6.32 -8.77 -11.57
CA PRO A 63 -7.13 -7.64 -12.06
C PRO A 63 -6.31 -6.47 -12.62
N LYS A 64 -5.05 -6.30 -12.17
CA LYS A 64 -4.14 -5.26 -12.67
C LYS A 64 -3.14 -5.77 -13.73
N GLY A 65 -3.34 -6.97 -14.27
CA GLY A 65 -2.44 -7.61 -15.24
C GLY A 65 -1.26 -8.36 -14.63
N GLY A 66 -1.31 -8.67 -13.33
CA GLY A 66 -0.32 -9.53 -12.66
C GLY A 66 -0.51 -11.03 -12.97
N PRO A 67 0.17 -11.91 -12.20
CA PRO A 67 0.00 -13.36 -12.32
C PRO A 67 -1.45 -13.80 -12.13
N SER A 68 -1.84 -14.88 -12.82
CA SER A 68 -3.21 -15.43 -12.73
C SER A 68 -3.52 -16.07 -11.38
N GLU A 69 -2.48 -16.53 -10.67
CA GLU A 69 -2.61 -17.10 -9.33
C GLU A 69 -2.28 -16.03 -8.27
N PRO A 70 -3.03 -15.98 -7.16
CA PRO A 70 -2.72 -15.07 -6.06
C PRO A 70 -1.31 -15.28 -5.52
N LEU A 71 -0.60 -14.18 -5.25
CA LEU A 71 0.74 -14.24 -4.68
C LEU A 71 0.68 -14.21 -3.17
N SER A 72 1.45 -15.10 -2.54
CA SER A 72 1.62 -15.13 -1.09
C SER A 72 2.96 -14.51 -0.68
N GLY A 73 2.90 -13.42 0.07
CA GLY A 73 4.02 -12.78 0.75
C GLY A 73 4.08 -13.13 2.24
N THR A 74 5.23 -12.85 2.86
CA THR A 74 5.46 -13.09 4.28
C THR A 74 5.70 -11.77 5.02
N TRP A 75 4.98 -11.57 6.12
CA TRP A 75 5.19 -10.48 7.07
C TRP A 75 6.43 -10.71 7.92
N GLY A 76 7.28 -9.69 8.01
CA GLY A 76 8.43 -9.65 8.91
C GLY A 76 8.42 -8.38 9.76
N SER A 77 8.90 -8.47 11.01
CA SER A 77 9.26 -7.31 11.82
C SER A 77 10.71 -6.92 11.58
N THR A 78 11.03 -5.64 11.62
CA THR A 78 12.42 -5.16 11.56
C THR A 78 12.93 -4.84 12.97
N GLU A 79 14.24 -4.94 13.17
CA GLU A 79 14.88 -4.62 14.47
C GLU A 79 14.63 -3.16 14.90
N ALA A 80 14.41 -2.25 13.94
CA ALA A 80 14.10 -0.85 14.17
C ALA A 80 12.62 -0.58 14.51
N GLY A 81 11.80 -1.61 14.75
CA GLY A 81 10.39 -1.47 15.11
C GLY A 81 9.43 -1.24 13.93
N GLY A 82 9.91 -1.43 12.70
CA GLY A 82 9.07 -1.42 11.49
C GLY A 82 8.64 -2.83 11.09
N ALA A 83 8.07 -2.94 9.89
CA ALA A 83 7.68 -4.22 9.30
C ALA A 83 7.96 -4.23 7.79
N THR A 84 7.98 -5.43 7.21
CA THR A 84 8.12 -5.67 5.78
C THR A 84 7.15 -6.74 5.30
N ILE A 85 6.84 -6.73 4.01
CA ILE A 85 6.22 -7.86 3.29
C ILE A 85 7.22 -8.33 2.24
N THR A 86 7.67 -9.58 2.34
CA THR A 86 8.59 -10.19 1.38
C THR A 86 7.83 -11.08 0.41
N TRP A 87 7.98 -10.84 -0.88
CA TRP A 87 7.34 -11.58 -1.96
C TRP A 87 8.27 -12.66 -2.54
N PRO A 88 7.71 -13.68 -3.23
CA PRO A 88 8.52 -14.79 -3.78
C PRO A 88 9.56 -14.38 -4.83
N ASP A 89 9.35 -13.25 -5.51
CA ASP A 89 10.27 -12.67 -6.50
C ASP A 89 11.43 -11.91 -5.85
N GLY A 90 11.47 -11.83 -4.52
CA GLY A 90 12.47 -11.08 -3.76
C GLY A 90 12.13 -9.60 -3.62
N ASN A 91 10.99 -9.12 -4.13
CA ASN A 91 10.52 -7.78 -3.85
C ASN A 91 10.16 -7.69 -2.35
N VAL A 92 10.61 -6.63 -1.70
CA VAL A 92 10.37 -6.41 -0.28
C VAL A 92 9.68 -5.07 -0.12
N TRP A 93 8.45 -5.09 0.38
CA TRP A 93 7.71 -3.88 0.66
C TRP A 93 7.95 -3.46 2.12
N PRO A 94 8.75 -2.42 2.39
CA PRO A 94 8.84 -1.85 3.73
C PRO A 94 7.55 -1.10 4.09
N MET A 95 7.23 -1.12 5.39
CA MET A 95 6.17 -0.27 5.92
C MET A 95 6.54 1.18 5.65
N ALA A 96 5.60 1.94 5.10
CA ALA A 96 5.83 3.33 4.78
C ALA A 96 6.02 4.14 6.07
N SER A 97 6.96 5.08 6.04
CA SER A 97 7.07 6.16 7.03
C SER A 97 6.29 7.37 6.55
N ALA A 98 5.89 8.26 7.49
CA ALA A 98 5.38 9.57 7.08
C ALA A 98 6.41 10.27 6.17
N PRO A 99 5.99 10.88 5.06
CA PRO A 99 6.91 11.56 4.17
C PRO A 99 7.55 12.75 4.89
N THR A 100 8.80 13.05 4.53
CA THR A 100 9.48 14.23 5.07
C THR A 100 9.27 15.45 4.19
N ALA A 101 8.93 15.23 2.92
CA ALA A 101 8.43 16.23 1.98
C ALA A 101 6.89 16.29 1.92
N ALA A 102 6.35 17.40 1.44
CA ALA A 102 4.94 17.46 1.03
C ALA A 102 4.69 16.47 -0.10
N TRP A 103 3.55 15.77 -0.05
CA TRP A 103 3.11 14.91 -1.14
C TRP A 103 3.02 15.71 -2.44
N GLN A 104 3.72 15.22 -3.46
CA GLN A 104 3.66 15.75 -4.79
C GLN A 104 2.45 15.15 -5.49
N ARG A 105 1.50 16.01 -5.83
CA ARG A 105 0.35 15.61 -6.63
C ARG A 105 0.82 15.37 -8.07
N PRO A 106 0.62 14.15 -8.61
CA PRO A 106 0.98 13.87 -9.99
C PRO A 106 0.15 14.72 -10.98
N THR A 107 0.68 14.91 -12.18
CA THR A 107 0.00 15.57 -13.30
C THR A 107 0.00 14.65 -14.52
N PRO A 108 -1.10 14.52 -15.28
CA PRO A 108 -2.37 15.26 -15.15
C PRO A 108 -3.21 14.84 -13.92
N LEU A 109 -4.19 15.69 -13.58
CA LEU A 109 -5.22 15.39 -12.60
C LEU A 109 -6.32 14.60 -13.29
N ASP A 110 -6.48 13.33 -12.94
CA ASP A 110 -7.72 12.60 -13.22
C ASP A 110 -8.59 12.52 -11.94
N ASP A 111 -9.90 12.63 -12.16
CA ASP A 111 -11.02 12.10 -11.35
C ASP A 111 -10.83 11.90 -9.83
N HIS A 112 -10.88 12.97 -9.02
CA HIS A 112 -11.08 12.98 -7.55
C HIS A 112 -10.28 12.00 -6.67
N GLN A 113 -9.27 11.33 -7.22
CA GLN A 113 -8.50 10.29 -6.60
C GLN A 113 -7.18 10.80 -6.04
N GLY A 114 -6.63 10.06 -5.08
CA GLY A 114 -5.34 10.32 -4.46
C GLY A 114 -5.40 10.36 -2.94
N LEU A 115 -4.36 11.00 -2.38
CA LEU A 115 -4.09 11.08 -0.96
C LEU A 115 -4.53 12.43 -0.39
N PHE A 116 -5.37 12.39 0.64
CA PHE A 116 -5.89 13.57 1.34
C PHE A 116 -5.43 13.53 2.79
N THR A 117 -4.96 14.66 3.31
CA THR A 117 -4.50 14.77 4.70
C THR A 117 -5.27 15.86 5.42
N ASP A 118 -5.83 15.56 6.58
CA ASP A 118 -6.34 16.57 7.50
C ASP A 118 -5.18 17.25 8.23
N ALA A 119 -4.96 18.54 7.92
CA ALA A 119 -3.88 19.32 8.51
C ALA A 119 -4.01 19.50 10.02
N SER A 120 -5.22 19.39 10.59
CA SER A 120 -5.47 19.51 12.03
C SER A 120 -5.11 18.26 12.83
N LEU A 121 -4.87 17.14 12.15
CA LEU A 121 -4.58 15.83 12.74
C LEU A 121 -3.13 15.36 12.52
N ARG A 122 -2.23 16.26 12.06
CA ARG A 122 -0.83 15.91 11.83
C ARG A 122 -0.08 15.62 13.14
N ALA A 123 -0.16 14.38 13.58
CA ALA A 123 0.92 13.74 14.32
C ALA A 123 2.02 13.31 13.32
N ASP A 124 3.17 12.91 13.85
CA ASP A 124 4.36 12.32 13.24
C ASP A 124 4.13 10.98 12.49
N GLY A 125 2.98 10.83 11.83
CA GLY A 125 2.54 9.60 11.16
C GLY A 125 1.46 9.83 10.10
N PHE A 126 0.75 8.76 9.73
CA PHE A 126 -0.35 8.79 8.75
C PHE A 126 -1.72 9.15 9.37
N ALA A 127 -1.76 9.64 10.61
CA ALA A 127 -2.99 10.11 11.22
C ALA A 127 -3.65 11.20 10.36
N GLY A 128 -4.97 11.12 10.21
CA GLY A 128 -5.73 12.04 9.35
C GLY A 128 -5.54 11.83 7.84
N THR A 129 -4.83 10.78 7.41
CA THR A 129 -4.69 10.44 5.99
C THR A 129 -5.92 9.66 5.49
N ARG A 130 -6.38 9.99 4.29
CA ARG A 130 -7.45 9.32 3.56
C ARG A 130 -6.97 9.05 2.14
N ILE A 131 -7.33 7.89 1.60
CA ILE A 131 -7.13 7.56 0.20
C ILE A 131 -8.51 7.44 -0.42
N LEU A 132 -8.70 8.13 -1.53
CA LEU A 132 -9.85 7.96 -2.40
C LEU A 132 -9.31 7.48 -3.75
N ALA A 133 -9.94 6.44 -4.29
CA ALA A 133 -9.67 5.95 -5.63
C ALA A 133 -11.04 5.74 -6.28
N GLU A 134 -11.20 6.25 -7.49
CA GLU A 134 -12.41 6.04 -8.30
C GLU A 134 -12.20 4.81 -9.18
N PHE A 135 -13.26 4.04 -9.39
CA PHE A 135 -13.24 2.85 -10.24
C PHE A 135 -14.39 2.95 -11.24
N PRO A 136 -14.18 2.60 -12.52
CA PRO A 136 -15.25 2.49 -13.51
C PRO A 136 -16.23 1.35 -13.21
#